data_AF-A0A8S0FYQ4-F1
#
_entry.id   AF-A0A8S0FYQ4-F1
#
_cell.length_a   1.000
_cell.length_b   1.000
_cell.length_c   1.000
_cell.angle_alpha   90.00
_cell.angle_beta   90.00
_cell.angle_gamma   90.00
#
_symmetry.space_group_name_H-M   'P 1'
#
loop_
_entity.id
_entity.type
_entity.pdbx_description
1 polymer ?
#
loop_
_entity_poly.entity_id
_entity_poly.type
_entity_poly.pdbx_seq_one_letter_code
_entity_poly.pdbx_strand_id
1 'polypeptide(L)'
;MWARAFNYAASEIEEGFWEEDDDDKHIKTYTIKFPDSGFRIVALSSRPSNLRGRQGIIVIDEAAFHEQLDELLKAALAMLIWGGKVRVISTHDGDDNPFNTLIGDIRAGRQGGSIHRITFREAVSEGLFRRVCLRTGKEWSEASEQAWMASVYKFYGAGASAQTEELDCIPANGGGAWLSRALIESRMSADTPVLRLTCKEGYELLSDEVRFRETQDWLDEYLKPLLEALPTDARSFLGRDFGRSGDLSVDYPLLQEKNLVRRVPFVLELRNVPFRQQEQITWYLMDGLPGLLGAAFDARGNGAYLAEYAMQRYGSGRVQQVMPTEGWYREPLAICLRSKLHWKTATWWTYQRMKTHWMTCGPFRW
;
A
#
# COMPACT_ATOMS: atom_id res chain seq x y z
N MET A 1 16.16 0.08 38.57
CA MET A 1 16.71 -1.18 39.13
C MET A 1 18.00 -1.56 38.42
N TRP A 2 18.00 -1.76 37.09
CA TRP A 2 19.23 -1.99 36.31
C TRP A 2 20.25 -0.84 36.35
N ALA A 3 19.82 0.41 36.11
CA ALA A 3 20.70 1.58 36.22
C ALA A 3 21.29 1.80 37.63
N ARG A 4 20.60 1.34 38.69
CA ARG A 4 21.07 1.46 40.08
C ARG A 4 22.15 0.41 40.42
N ALA A 5 22.09 -0.75 39.79
CA ALA A 5 23.17 -1.74 39.80
C ALA A 5 24.34 -1.32 38.89
N PHE A 6 24.06 -0.62 37.78
CA PHE A 6 25.06 -0.02 36.89
C PHE A 6 25.81 1.16 37.53
N ASN A 7 25.15 1.90 38.42
CA ASN A 7 25.73 3.02 39.16
C ASN A 7 26.89 2.62 40.10
N TYR A 8 27.07 1.32 40.37
CA TYR A 8 28.25 0.82 41.09
C TYR A 8 29.50 0.68 40.19
N ALA A 9 29.35 0.73 38.86
CA ALA A 9 30.43 0.53 37.87
C ALA A 9 30.61 1.71 36.88
N ALA A 10 29.66 2.63 36.80
CA ALA A 10 29.74 3.83 35.97
C ALA A 10 30.28 5.01 36.79
N SER A 11 31.33 5.68 36.31
CA SER A 11 31.78 6.96 36.87
C SER A 11 30.72 8.05 36.66
N GLU A 12 30.83 9.17 37.38
CA GLU A 12 29.95 10.34 37.25
C GLU A 12 29.64 10.67 35.79
N ILE A 13 28.38 11.06 35.53
CA ILE A 13 27.98 11.60 34.22
C ILE A 13 28.79 12.87 34.00
N GLU A 14 29.76 12.82 33.09
CA GLU A 14 30.54 13.99 32.71
C GLU A 14 29.77 14.80 31.66
N GLU A 15 29.53 16.08 31.96
CA GLU A 15 29.16 17.08 30.95
C GLU A 15 30.44 17.56 30.26
N GLY A 16 30.61 17.24 28.97
CA GLY A 16 31.74 17.69 28.16
C GLY A 16 31.35 18.79 27.20
N PHE A 17 32.24 19.78 27.03
CA PHE A 17 32.19 20.75 25.93
C PHE A 17 33.03 20.24 24.76
N TRP A 18 32.47 20.26 23.56
CA TRP A 18 33.24 20.14 22.33
C TRP A 18 33.37 21.54 21.74
N GLU A 19 34.60 22.03 21.61
CA GLU A 19 34.91 23.24 20.86
C GLU A 19 34.92 22.86 19.37
N GLU A 20 33.93 23.35 18.62
CA GLU A 20 34.07 23.51 17.18
C GLU A 20 34.69 24.89 16.98
N ASP A 21 35.88 24.95 16.39
CA ASP A 21 36.43 26.20 15.87
C ASP A 21 35.41 26.79 14.87
N ASP A 22 35.08 28.07 15.10
CA ASP A 22 34.08 28.94 14.47
C ASP A 22 32.60 28.77 14.87
N ASP A 23 32.11 29.83 15.53
CA ASP A 23 30.73 30.26 15.81
C ASP A 23 29.85 29.40 16.74
N ASP A 24 29.95 29.69 18.05
CA ASP A 24 28.84 29.79 19.03
C ASP A 24 27.82 28.63 19.09
N LYS A 25 28.25 27.38 18.93
CA LYS A 25 27.39 26.20 19.16
C LYS A 25 28.07 25.15 20.02
N HIS A 26 28.15 25.39 21.33
CA HIS A 26 28.52 24.36 22.29
C HIS A 26 27.48 23.23 22.32
N ILE A 27 27.81 22.06 21.74
CA ILE A 27 26.96 20.87 21.82
C ILE A 27 27.22 20.20 23.18
N LYS A 28 26.27 20.35 24.11
CA LYS A 28 26.25 19.58 25.36
C LYS A 28 26.11 18.10 25.01
N THR A 29 27.16 17.33 25.27
CA THR A 29 27.20 15.89 24.99
C THR A 29 27.23 15.14 26.31
N TYR A 30 26.21 14.31 26.56
CA TYR A 30 26.21 13.42 27.73
C TYR A 30 26.98 12.14 27.39
N THR A 31 28.02 11.85 28.17
CA THR A 31 28.83 10.63 28.01
C THR A 31 28.82 9.80 29.29
N ILE A 32 28.52 8.51 29.14
CA ILE A 32 28.71 7.51 30.20
C ILE A 32 29.91 6.65 29.80
N LYS A 33 30.94 6.62 30.65
CA LYS A 33 32.14 5.79 30.44
C LYS A 33 32.06 4.56 31.35
N PHE A 34 32.58 3.44 30.86
CA PHE A 34 32.72 2.19 31.62
C PHE A 34 34.22 1.88 31.76
N PRO A 35 34.88 2.41 32.80
CA PRO A 35 36.34 2.40 32.91
C PRO A 35 36.97 1.01 32.74
N ASP A 36 36.39 0.00 33.38
CA ASP A 36 36.93 -1.37 33.39
C ASP A 36 36.83 -2.07 32.02
N SER A 37 35.89 -1.63 31.17
CA SER A 37 35.62 -2.26 29.86
C SER A 37 36.10 -1.41 28.67
N GLY A 38 36.45 -0.14 28.90
CA GLY A 38 36.79 0.83 27.86
C GLY A 38 35.61 1.28 26.98
N PHE A 39 34.39 0.75 27.19
CA PHE A 39 33.21 1.17 26.44
C PHE A 39 32.70 2.54 26.91
N ARG A 40 32.05 3.26 25.99
CA ARG A 40 31.34 4.50 26.30
C ARG A 40 30.02 4.58 25.54
N ILE A 41 29.02 5.19 26.18
CA ILE A 41 27.75 5.58 25.56
C ILE A 41 27.78 7.10 25.44
N VAL A 42 27.56 7.60 24.23
CA VAL A 42 27.57 9.04 23.96
C VAL A 42 26.24 9.43 23.35
N ALA A 43 25.52 10.34 24.00
CA ALA A 43 24.36 11.00 23.42
C ALA A 43 24.85 12.10 22.48
N LEU A 44 24.52 11.99 21.20
CA LEU A 44 24.92 12.95 20.17
C LEU A 44 23.72 13.74 19.71
N SER A 45 23.94 15.01 19.36
CA SER A 45 22.96 15.72 18.56
C SER A 45 22.88 15.09 17.19
N SER A 46 21.69 15.13 16.60
CA SER A 46 21.34 14.38 15.38
C SER A 46 21.95 14.97 14.10
N ARG A 47 22.97 15.83 14.20
CA ARG A 47 23.68 16.36 13.03
C ARG A 47 24.53 15.26 12.38
N PRO A 48 24.44 15.04 11.06
CA PRO A 48 25.23 14.03 10.36
C PRO A 48 26.75 14.17 10.53
N SER A 49 27.26 15.40 10.72
CA SER A 49 28.68 15.68 10.96
C SER A 49 29.23 14.96 12.20
N ASN A 50 28.42 14.86 13.27
CA ASN A 50 28.85 14.33 14.57
C ASN A 50 29.07 12.82 14.59
N LEU A 51 28.52 12.12 13.60
CA LEU A 51 28.68 10.68 13.44
C LEU A 51 29.96 10.32 12.69
N ARG A 52 30.49 11.23 11.86
CA ARG A 52 31.70 10.96 11.07
C ARG A 52 32.90 10.80 12.00
N GLY A 53 33.73 9.78 11.74
CA GLY A 53 34.92 9.47 12.54
C GLY A 53 34.66 8.69 13.83
N ARG A 54 33.41 8.33 14.15
CA ARG A 54 33.09 7.46 15.29
C ARG A 54 32.98 5.99 14.86
N GLN A 55 33.29 5.07 15.77
CA GLN A 55 33.16 3.64 15.54
C GLN A 55 32.31 2.99 16.64
N GLY A 56 31.60 1.91 16.30
CA GLY A 56 30.83 1.10 17.26
C GLY A 56 29.38 0.84 16.83
N ILE A 57 28.48 0.88 17.82
CA ILE A 57 27.04 0.68 17.63
C ILE A 57 26.36 2.03 17.56
N ILE A 58 25.70 2.33 16.45
CA ILE A 58 24.90 3.54 16.24
C ILE A 58 23.43 3.17 16.42
N VAL A 59 22.73 3.94 17.24
CA VAL A 59 21.28 3.85 17.41
C VAL A 59 20.69 5.19 17.02
N ILE A 60 19.84 5.19 15.99
CA ILE A 60 19.05 6.33 15.55
C ILE A 60 17.64 6.09 16.08
N ASP A 61 17.22 6.95 17.00
CA ASP A 61 15.90 6.92 17.62
C ASP A 61 15.01 7.97 16.95
N GLU A 62 13.70 7.71 16.88
CA GLU A 62 12.70 8.55 16.19
C GLU A 62 13.09 8.96 14.75
N ALA A 63 13.66 8.00 14.00
CA ALA A 63 14.30 8.26 12.72
C ALA A 63 13.37 8.93 11.68
N ALA A 64 12.08 8.56 11.64
CA ALA A 64 11.12 9.09 10.67
C ALA A 64 10.89 10.60 10.85
N PHE A 65 11.06 11.12 12.06
CA PHE A 65 10.88 12.53 12.39
C PHE A 65 12.16 13.37 12.24
N HIS A 66 13.21 12.78 11.67
CA HIS A 66 14.49 13.46 11.49
C HIS A 66 14.56 14.19 10.13
N GLU A 67 14.69 15.52 10.16
CA GLU A 67 14.69 16.38 8.96
C GLU A 67 15.71 15.99 7.88
N GLN A 68 16.88 15.47 8.28
CA GLN A 68 17.98 15.09 7.38
C GLN A 68 18.31 13.61 7.48
N LEU A 69 17.28 12.74 7.58
CA LEU A 69 17.47 11.30 7.77
C LEU A 69 18.39 10.68 6.70
N ASP A 70 18.29 11.09 5.44
CA ASP A 70 19.12 10.55 4.35
C ASP A 70 20.62 10.78 4.58
N GLU A 71 21.01 12.00 4.94
CA GLU A 71 22.40 12.34 5.24
C GLU A 71 22.90 11.66 6.52
N LEU A 72 22.00 11.51 7.50
CA LEU A 72 22.29 10.79 8.75
C LEU A 72 22.55 9.31 8.48
N LEU A 73 21.71 8.66 7.69
CA LEU A 73 21.86 7.27 7.28
C LEU A 73 23.13 7.08 6.47
N LYS A 74 23.41 7.97 5.51
CA LYS A 74 24.65 7.93 4.72
C LYS A 74 25.90 7.98 5.59
N ALA A 75 25.90 8.81 6.64
CA ALA A 75 26.99 8.87 7.61
C ALA A 75 27.07 7.61 8.48
N ALA A 76 25.93 7.08 8.94
CA ALA A 76 25.86 5.90 9.80
C ALA A 76 26.25 4.61 9.08
N LEU A 77 25.76 4.41 7.85
CA LEU A 77 25.99 3.21 7.04
C LEU A 77 27.46 3.04 6.66
N ALA A 78 28.22 4.14 6.51
CA ALA A 78 29.67 4.08 6.30
C ALA A 78 30.41 3.32 7.43
N MET A 79 29.83 3.26 8.63
CA MET A 79 30.43 2.54 9.78
C MET A 79 30.26 1.03 9.71
N LEU A 80 29.32 0.53 8.90
CA LEU A 80 29.15 -0.91 8.70
C LEU A 80 30.38 -1.55 8.02
N ILE A 81 31.11 -0.77 7.20
CA ILE A 81 32.34 -1.21 6.53
C ILE A 81 33.39 -1.68 7.54
N TRP A 82 33.45 -1.03 8.71
CA TRP A 82 34.42 -1.29 9.77
C TRP A 82 33.91 -2.30 10.82
N GLY A 83 32.84 -3.04 10.53
CA GLY A 83 32.26 -4.04 11.42
C GLY A 83 31.36 -3.47 12.53
N GLY A 84 30.91 -2.21 12.39
CA GLY A 84 29.94 -1.59 13.30
C GLY A 84 28.53 -2.18 13.17
N LYS A 85 27.60 -1.71 14.02
CA LYS A 85 26.17 -2.03 13.91
C LYS A 85 25.36 -0.73 13.86
N VAL A 86 24.39 -0.66 12.95
CA VAL A 86 23.44 0.46 12.86
C VAL A 86 22.05 -0.06 13.19
N ARG A 87 21.37 0.61 14.13
CA ARG A 87 19.98 0.35 14.50
C ARG A 87 19.18 1.62 14.23
N VAL A 88 18.11 1.49 13.46
CA VAL A 88 17.20 2.60 13.13
C VAL A 88 15.84 2.23 13.70
N ILE A 89 15.31 3.07 14.60
CA ILE A 89 14.09 2.82 15.37
C ILE A 89 13.19 4.04 15.20
N SER A 90 11.92 3.82 14.88
CA SER A 90 10.92 4.89 14.73
C SER A 90 9.52 4.30 14.64
N THR A 91 8.50 5.11 14.95
CA THR A 91 7.15 4.94 14.37
C THR A 91 7.13 5.46 12.93
N HIS A 92 6.07 5.17 12.17
CA HIS A 92 5.95 5.64 10.80
C HIS A 92 5.45 7.10 10.75
N ASP A 93 5.90 7.84 9.74
CA ASP A 93 5.44 9.20 9.42
C ASP A 93 5.18 9.30 7.91
N GLY A 94 4.15 8.62 7.43
CA GLY A 94 3.82 8.50 6.02
C GLY A 94 4.60 7.42 5.26
N ASP A 95 4.09 7.05 4.09
CA ASP A 95 4.72 6.06 3.20
C ASP A 95 5.78 6.66 2.27
N ASP A 96 5.73 7.97 2.01
CA ASP A 96 6.73 8.71 1.23
C ASP A 96 7.97 9.11 2.06
N ASN A 97 7.96 8.89 3.38
CA ASN A 97 9.05 9.28 4.27
C ASN A 97 10.31 8.40 4.05
N PRO A 98 11.54 8.98 4.17
CA PRO A 98 12.78 8.23 3.97
C PRO A 98 12.90 6.97 4.85
N PHE A 99 12.34 6.98 6.06
CA PHE A 99 12.31 5.81 6.92
C PHE A 99 11.50 4.65 6.30
N ASN A 100 10.33 4.94 5.74
CA ASN A 100 9.51 3.94 5.06
C ASN A 100 10.16 3.48 3.74
N THR A 101 10.82 4.39 3.03
CA THR A 101 11.60 4.07 1.83
C THR A 101 12.72 3.07 2.14
N LEU A 102 13.49 3.31 3.21
CA LEU A 102 14.53 2.39 3.70
C LEU A 102 13.98 0.98 4.00
N ILE A 103 12.83 0.90 4.68
CA ILE A 103 12.14 -0.37 4.94
C ILE A 103 11.75 -1.05 3.63
N GLY A 104 11.22 -0.30 2.68
CA GLY A 104 10.86 -0.78 1.34
C GLY A 104 12.06 -1.35 0.58
N ASP A 105 13.20 -0.68 0.62
CA ASP A 105 14.45 -1.11 -0.03
C ASP A 105 15.02 -2.38 0.58
N ILE A 106 14.96 -2.52 1.91
CA ILE A 106 15.38 -3.75 2.60
C ILE A 106 14.44 -4.91 2.26
N ARG A 107 13.12 -4.70 2.26
CA ARG A 107 12.14 -5.74 1.85
C ARG A 107 12.33 -6.20 0.41
N ALA A 108 12.69 -5.27 -0.47
CA ALA A 108 12.94 -5.54 -1.88
C ALA A 108 14.32 -6.14 -2.16
N GLY A 109 15.19 -6.27 -1.16
CA GLY A 109 16.56 -6.74 -1.32
C GLY A 109 17.49 -5.78 -2.06
N ARG A 110 17.07 -4.51 -2.25
CA ARG A 110 17.92 -3.45 -2.83
C ARG A 110 18.98 -2.97 -1.85
N GLN A 111 18.69 -3.06 -0.55
CA GLN A 111 19.60 -2.71 0.53
C GLN A 111 19.68 -3.84 1.55
N GLY A 112 20.89 -4.10 2.07
CA GLY A 112 21.10 -5.11 3.11
C GLY A 112 20.62 -4.64 4.48
N GLY A 113 19.93 -5.51 5.21
CA GLY A 113 19.46 -5.24 6.57
C GLY A 113 18.44 -6.27 7.05
N SER A 114 18.07 -6.19 8.33
CA SER A 114 16.96 -6.96 8.91
C SER A 114 15.90 -6.01 9.44
N ILE A 115 14.64 -6.31 9.16
CA ILE A 115 13.50 -5.52 9.64
C ILE A 115 12.90 -6.21 10.85
N HIS A 116 12.72 -5.44 11.91
CA HIS A 116 11.97 -5.84 13.10
C HIS A 116 10.75 -4.94 13.22
N ARG A 117 9.57 -5.55 13.40
CA ARG A 117 8.30 -4.85 13.56
C ARG A 117 7.68 -5.35 14.86
N ILE A 118 7.34 -4.44 15.77
CA ILE A 118 6.68 -4.75 17.03
C ILE A 118 5.48 -3.82 17.13
N THR A 119 4.27 -4.35 16.97
CA THR A 119 3.07 -3.53 17.13
C THR A 119 2.76 -3.29 18.60
N PHE A 120 1.95 -2.28 18.91
CA PHE A 120 1.50 -2.02 20.28
C PHE A 120 0.80 -3.23 20.89
N ARG A 121 -0.10 -3.89 20.14
CA ARG A 121 -0.80 -5.10 20.62
C ARG A 121 0.15 -6.25 20.90
N GLU A 122 1.15 -6.43 20.04
CA GLU A 122 2.20 -7.42 20.24
C GLU A 122 3.00 -7.13 21.50
N ALA A 123 3.47 -5.90 21.67
CA ALA A 123 4.16 -5.46 22.89
C ALA A 123 3.31 -5.68 24.16
N VAL A 124 1.99 -5.40 24.10
CA VAL A 124 1.06 -5.69 25.19
C VAL A 124 0.98 -7.18 25.48
N SER A 125 0.82 -8.02 24.46
CA SER A 125 0.79 -9.48 24.61
C SER A 125 2.09 -10.06 25.17
N GLU A 126 3.23 -9.40 24.90
CA GLU A 126 4.55 -9.75 25.45
C GLU A 126 4.81 -9.18 26.85
N GLY A 127 3.83 -8.48 27.44
CA GLY A 127 3.86 -8.06 28.84
C GLY A 127 4.17 -6.59 29.08
N LEU A 128 4.01 -5.72 28.07
CA LEU A 128 4.15 -4.26 28.26
C LEU A 128 3.25 -3.74 29.40
N PHE A 129 1.98 -4.13 29.42
CA PHE A 129 1.06 -3.67 30.47
C PHE A 129 1.41 -4.25 31.84
N ARG A 130 1.89 -5.50 31.91
CA ARG A 130 2.44 -6.08 33.16
C ARG A 130 3.60 -5.25 33.69
N ARG A 131 4.45 -4.74 32.80
CA ARG A 131 5.56 -3.84 33.17
C ARG A 131 5.04 -2.48 33.67
N VAL A 132 3.99 -1.94 33.08
CA VAL A 132 3.31 -0.72 33.53
C VAL A 132 2.71 -0.93 34.93
N CYS A 133 1.99 -2.03 35.16
CA CYS A 133 1.45 -2.43 36.46
C CYS A 133 2.55 -2.48 37.53
N LEU A 134 3.66 -3.17 37.24
CA LEU A 134 4.82 -3.25 38.14
C LEU A 134 5.42 -1.88 38.49
N ARG A 135 5.53 -0.98 37.50
CA ARG A 135 6.08 0.37 37.71
C ARG A 135 5.15 1.32 38.45
N THR A 136 3.84 1.12 38.30
CA THR A 136 2.80 1.99 38.87
C THR A 136 2.20 1.43 40.17
N GLY A 137 2.58 0.22 40.57
CA GLY A 137 2.06 -0.46 41.76
C GLY A 137 0.62 -0.96 41.61
N LYS A 138 0.11 -1.04 40.37
CA LYS A 138 -1.23 -1.56 40.09
C LYS A 138 -1.20 -3.08 39.99
N GLU A 139 -2.20 -3.76 40.54
CA GLU A 139 -2.39 -5.17 40.26
C GLU A 139 -2.77 -5.38 38.80
N TRP A 140 -2.21 -6.42 38.19
CA TRP A 140 -2.54 -6.79 36.82
C TRP A 140 -3.82 -7.63 36.80
N SER A 141 -4.71 -7.31 35.85
CA SER A 141 -5.83 -8.17 35.46
C SER A 141 -6.08 -8.01 33.97
N GLU A 142 -6.58 -9.05 33.32
CA GLU A 142 -6.91 -9.01 31.90
C GLU A 142 -7.90 -7.88 31.56
N ALA A 143 -8.90 -7.67 32.41
CA ALA A 143 -9.86 -6.58 32.25
C ALA A 143 -9.19 -5.19 32.29
N SER A 144 -8.23 -4.99 33.20
CA SER A 144 -7.49 -3.72 33.29
C SER A 144 -6.54 -3.51 32.11
N GLU A 145 -5.96 -4.59 31.56
CA GLU A 145 -5.12 -4.54 30.37
C GLU A 145 -5.90 -4.11 29.13
N GLN A 146 -7.07 -4.72 28.92
CA GLN A 146 -7.96 -4.37 27.80
C GLN A 146 -8.48 -2.93 27.92
N ALA A 147 -8.90 -2.52 29.12
CA ALA A 147 -9.34 -1.15 29.37
C ALA A 147 -8.21 -0.13 29.14
N TRP A 148 -6.99 -0.46 29.59
CA TRP A 148 -5.83 0.39 29.37
C TRP A 148 -5.47 0.49 27.89
N MET A 149 -5.39 -0.63 27.17
CA MET A 149 -5.12 -0.66 25.73
C MET A 149 -6.16 0.18 24.96
N ALA A 150 -7.46 0.00 25.24
CA ALA A 150 -8.52 0.79 24.63
C ALA A 150 -8.36 2.30 24.92
N SER A 151 -7.94 2.66 26.14
CA SER A 151 -7.68 4.06 26.50
C SER A 151 -6.50 4.65 25.72
N VAL A 152 -5.44 3.87 25.47
CA VAL A 152 -4.29 4.30 24.66
C VAL A 152 -4.70 4.58 23.22
N TYR A 153 -5.44 3.65 22.59
CA TYR A 153 -5.99 3.90 21.24
C TYR A 153 -6.87 5.17 21.20
N LYS A 154 -7.60 5.46 22.28
CA LYS A 154 -8.45 6.66 22.36
C LYS A 154 -7.66 7.98 22.38
N PHE A 155 -6.41 7.99 22.87
CA PHE A 155 -5.58 9.20 22.89
C PHE A 155 -5.28 9.76 21.48
N TYR A 156 -5.22 8.88 20.48
CA TYR A 156 -4.89 9.24 19.09
C TYR A 156 -6.13 9.66 18.27
N GLY A 157 -7.30 9.84 18.90
CA GLY A 157 -8.51 10.38 18.27
C GLY A 157 -9.19 9.42 17.28
N ALA A 158 -10.34 9.80 16.72
CA ALA A 158 -11.13 8.96 15.80
C ALA A 158 -10.53 8.84 14.38
N GLY A 159 -9.35 9.44 14.14
CA GLY A 159 -8.62 9.33 12.87
C GLY A 159 -7.81 8.05 12.84
N ALA A 160 -8.20 7.10 11.99
CA ALA A 160 -7.53 5.80 11.89
C ALA A 160 -6.04 5.90 11.49
N SER A 161 -5.59 7.00 10.85
CA SER A 161 -4.20 7.16 10.40
C SER A 161 -3.21 7.28 11.55
N ALA A 162 -3.42 8.22 12.49
CA ALA A 162 -2.49 8.42 13.62
C ALA A 162 -2.38 7.18 14.52
N GLN A 163 -3.49 6.48 14.76
CA GLN A 163 -3.47 5.21 15.50
C GLN A 163 -2.64 4.13 14.78
N THR A 164 -2.82 4.01 13.47
CA THR A 164 -2.17 2.94 12.70
C THR A 164 -0.69 3.18 12.48
N GLU A 165 -0.28 4.44 12.34
CA GLU A 165 1.14 4.85 12.25
C GLU A 165 1.89 4.67 13.55
N GLU A 166 1.34 5.19 14.64
CA GLU A 166 2.01 5.26 15.93
C GLU A 166 1.96 3.93 16.69
N LEU A 167 0.86 3.18 16.59
CA LEU A 167 0.65 1.96 17.38
C LEU A 167 0.78 0.68 16.57
N ASP A 168 0.33 0.66 15.31
CA ASP A 168 0.21 -0.60 14.55
C ASP A 168 1.34 -0.80 13.51
N CYS A 169 2.31 0.11 13.47
CA CYS A 169 3.43 0.12 12.53
C CYS A 169 2.94 0.01 11.06
N ILE A 170 1.97 0.84 10.70
CA ILE A 170 1.42 0.94 9.35
C ILE A 170 1.57 2.41 8.93
N PRO A 171 2.40 2.73 7.93
CA PRO A 171 2.51 4.11 7.46
C PRO A 171 1.16 4.60 6.94
N ALA A 172 0.82 5.86 7.22
CA ALA A 172 -0.29 6.49 6.53
C ALA A 172 0.08 6.62 5.06
N ASN A 173 -0.91 6.41 4.22
CA ASN A 173 -0.71 6.67 2.80
C ASN A 173 -0.50 8.16 2.61
N GLY A 174 0.62 8.54 2.01
CA GLY A 174 0.81 9.78 1.31
C GLY A 174 -0.40 10.01 0.40
N GLY A 175 -0.96 11.21 0.47
CA GLY A 175 -2.30 11.51 0.00
C GLY A 175 -2.60 10.97 -1.41
N GLY A 176 -3.55 10.02 -1.49
CA GLY A 176 -4.32 9.76 -2.71
C GLY A 176 -4.50 8.30 -3.15
N ALA A 177 -3.73 7.33 -2.64
CA ALA A 177 -3.86 5.93 -3.08
C ALA A 177 -4.64 5.07 -2.08
N TRP A 178 -5.77 4.47 -2.52
CA TRP A 178 -6.61 3.60 -1.69
C TRP A 178 -5.99 2.21 -1.42
N LEU A 179 -5.07 1.76 -2.28
CA LEU A 179 -4.29 0.53 -2.13
C LEU A 179 -2.79 0.87 -2.19
N SER A 180 -1.99 0.27 -1.30
CA SER A 180 -0.54 0.44 -1.35
C SER A 180 0.05 -0.25 -2.58
N ARG A 181 1.15 0.31 -3.10
CA ARG A 181 1.85 -0.25 -4.25
C ARG A 181 2.33 -1.68 -4.02
N ALA A 182 2.86 -1.97 -2.84
CA ALA A 182 3.30 -3.32 -2.47
C ALA A 182 2.14 -4.33 -2.49
N LEU A 183 0.93 -3.92 -2.08
CA LEU A 183 -0.25 -4.78 -2.16
C LEU A 183 -0.64 -5.04 -3.61
N ILE A 184 -0.62 -4.01 -4.47
CA ILE A 184 -0.89 -4.16 -5.90
C ILE A 184 0.12 -5.12 -6.53
N GLU A 185 1.41 -4.88 -6.36
CA GLU A 185 2.50 -5.69 -6.94
C GLU A 185 2.41 -7.17 -6.51
N SER A 186 2.08 -7.45 -5.25
CA SER A 186 1.89 -8.82 -4.74
C SER A 186 0.68 -9.57 -5.34
N ARG A 187 -0.21 -8.85 -6.02
CA ARG A 187 -1.45 -9.36 -6.63
C ARG A 187 -1.42 -9.32 -8.15
N MET A 188 -0.37 -8.77 -8.75
CA MET A 188 -0.18 -8.78 -10.20
C MET A 188 0.20 -10.19 -10.66
N SER A 189 -0.39 -10.61 -11.76
CA SER A 189 0.05 -11.78 -12.51
C SER A 189 0.51 -11.31 -13.88
N ALA A 190 1.74 -11.61 -14.25
CA ALA A 190 2.24 -11.32 -15.59
C ALA A 190 1.56 -12.22 -16.65
N ASP A 191 0.97 -13.34 -16.20
CA ASP A 191 0.42 -14.38 -17.07
C ASP A 191 -1.03 -14.13 -17.47
N THR A 192 -1.71 -13.13 -16.89
CA THR A 192 -3.11 -12.83 -17.24
C THR A 192 -3.16 -12.10 -18.60
N PRO A 193 -3.81 -12.67 -19.62
CA PRO A 193 -3.93 -12.04 -20.93
C PRO A 193 -4.70 -10.71 -20.86
N VAL A 194 -4.24 -9.72 -21.61
CA VAL A 194 -4.94 -8.44 -21.77
C VAL A 194 -5.27 -8.21 -23.24
N LEU A 195 -6.55 -8.27 -23.57
CA LEU A 195 -7.08 -8.04 -24.90
C LEU A 195 -7.32 -6.55 -25.08
N ARG A 196 -6.86 -5.99 -26.20
CA ARG A 196 -6.97 -4.56 -26.49
C ARG A 196 -7.67 -4.35 -27.82
N LEU A 197 -8.82 -3.68 -27.78
CA LEU A 197 -9.48 -3.16 -28.97
C LEU A 197 -9.33 -1.65 -28.99
N THR A 198 -8.72 -1.12 -30.04
CA THR A 198 -8.57 0.32 -30.25
C THR A 198 -9.20 0.71 -31.58
N CYS A 199 -10.26 1.50 -31.53
CA CYS A 199 -10.88 2.07 -32.72
C CYS A 199 -10.16 3.37 -33.09
N LYS A 200 -9.86 3.55 -34.39
CA LYS A 200 -9.25 4.77 -34.91
C LYS A 200 -10.21 5.97 -34.76
N GLU A 201 -9.67 7.18 -34.81
CA GLU A 201 -10.48 8.39 -34.87
C GLU A 201 -11.41 8.35 -36.09
N GLY A 202 -12.66 8.77 -35.92
CA GLY A 202 -13.68 8.71 -36.96
C GLY A 202 -14.30 7.32 -37.17
N TYR A 203 -13.95 6.31 -36.37
CA TYR A 203 -14.57 4.98 -36.45
C TYR A 203 -16.08 5.03 -36.22
N GLU A 204 -16.56 5.95 -35.36
CA GLU A 204 -17.98 6.23 -35.14
C GLU A 204 -18.72 6.76 -36.38
N LEU A 205 -18.03 7.22 -37.42
CA LEU A 205 -18.62 7.72 -38.67
C LEU A 205 -18.90 6.60 -39.70
N LEU A 206 -18.35 5.40 -39.50
CA LEU A 206 -18.64 4.23 -40.32
C LEU A 206 -20.13 3.86 -40.20
N SER A 207 -20.68 3.09 -41.14
CA SER A 207 -22.07 2.61 -40.97
C SER A 207 -22.17 1.64 -39.78
N ASP A 208 -23.36 1.58 -39.18
CA ASP A 208 -23.65 0.64 -38.09
C ASP A 208 -23.31 -0.81 -38.46
N GLU A 209 -23.62 -1.21 -39.69
CA GLU A 209 -23.33 -2.55 -40.22
C GLU A 209 -21.82 -2.85 -40.27
N VAL A 210 -21.02 -1.90 -40.76
CA VAL A 210 -19.57 -2.06 -40.81
C VAL A 210 -18.99 -2.17 -39.41
N ARG A 211 -19.36 -1.26 -38.50
CA ARG A 211 -18.85 -1.31 -37.12
C ARG A 211 -19.26 -2.59 -36.40
N PHE A 212 -20.47 -3.08 -36.62
CA PHE A 212 -20.95 -4.32 -36.03
C PHE A 212 -20.15 -5.52 -36.53
N ARG A 213 -19.97 -5.64 -37.86
CA ARG A 213 -19.23 -6.75 -38.47
C ARG A 213 -17.77 -6.76 -38.03
N GLU A 214 -17.07 -5.64 -38.13
CA GLU A 214 -15.67 -5.56 -37.73
C GLU A 214 -15.46 -5.87 -36.23
N THR A 215 -16.40 -5.44 -35.39
CA THR A 215 -16.37 -5.79 -33.96
C THR A 215 -16.67 -7.26 -33.74
N GLN A 216 -17.57 -7.85 -34.53
CA GLN A 216 -17.91 -9.26 -34.46
C GLN A 216 -16.72 -10.14 -34.88
N ASP A 217 -16.07 -9.79 -35.99
CA ASP A 217 -14.86 -10.49 -36.48
C ASP A 217 -13.77 -10.47 -35.39
N TRP A 218 -13.56 -9.31 -34.74
CA TRP A 218 -12.62 -9.20 -33.63
C TRP A 218 -13.03 -10.05 -32.40
N LEU A 219 -14.32 -10.07 -32.05
CA LEU A 219 -14.82 -10.88 -30.94
C LEU A 219 -14.60 -12.37 -31.21
N ASP A 220 -14.88 -12.82 -32.43
CA ASP A 220 -14.74 -14.23 -32.82
C ASP A 220 -13.28 -14.66 -32.96
N GLU A 221 -12.39 -13.77 -33.37
CA GLU A 221 -10.95 -14.05 -33.50
C GLU A 221 -10.24 -14.05 -32.13
N TYR A 222 -10.53 -13.09 -31.26
CA TYR A 222 -9.73 -12.85 -30.05
C TYR A 222 -10.43 -13.23 -28.74
N LEU A 223 -11.71 -12.91 -28.58
CA LEU A 223 -12.42 -13.13 -27.31
C LEU A 223 -13.00 -14.54 -27.22
N LYS A 224 -13.57 -15.05 -28.31
CA LYS A 224 -14.20 -16.36 -28.38
C LYS A 224 -13.29 -17.51 -27.90
N PRO A 225 -12.02 -17.62 -28.33
CA PRO A 225 -11.16 -18.72 -27.90
C PRO A 225 -10.92 -18.72 -26.38
N LEU A 226 -10.90 -17.54 -25.75
CA LEU A 226 -10.72 -17.42 -24.30
C LEU A 226 -11.99 -17.81 -23.54
N LEU A 227 -13.17 -17.45 -24.06
CA LEU A 227 -14.45 -17.84 -23.48
C LEU A 227 -14.66 -19.36 -23.58
N GLU A 228 -14.34 -19.96 -24.73
CA GLU A 228 -14.43 -21.41 -24.95
C GLU A 228 -13.43 -22.21 -24.10
N ALA A 229 -12.30 -21.61 -23.74
CA ALA A 229 -11.31 -22.22 -22.85
C ALA A 229 -11.72 -22.19 -21.37
N LEU A 230 -12.79 -21.47 -20.99
CA LEU A 230 -13.21 -21.38 -19.59
C LEU A 230 -13.88 -22.69 -19.13
N PRO A 231 -13.68 -23.11 -17.86
CA PRO A 231 -14.36 -24.28 -17.34
C PRO A 231 -15.88 -24.08 -17.30
N THR A 232 -16.64 -25.00 -17.89
CA THR A 232 -18.10 -24.89 -18.02
C THR A 232 -18.85 -24.97 -16.68
N ASP A 233 -18.25 -25.59 -15.65
CA ASP A 233 -18.80 -25.68 -14.29
C ASP A 233 -18.40 -24.49 -13.39
N ALA A 234 -17.62 -23.55 -13.91
CA ALA A 234 -17.19 -22.38 -13.16
C ALA A 234 -18.35 -21.42 -12.89
N ARG A 235 -18.27 -20.74 -11.75
CA ARG A 235 -19.11 -19.59 -11.43
C ARG A 235 -18.37 -18.34 -11.83
N SER A 236 -19.01 -17.49 -12.61
CA SER A 236 -18.39 -16.25 -13.07
C SER A 236 -19.08 -15.00 -12.54
N PHE A 237 -18.29 -13.92 -12.53
CA PHE A 237 -18.73 -12.57 -12.25
C PHE A 237 -18.10 -11.62 -13.26
N LEU A 238 -18.66 -10.42 -13.41
CA LEU A 238 -18.11 -9.38 -14.28
C LEU A 238 -18.04 -8.04 -13.54
N GLY A 239 -16.89 -7.39 -13.56
CA GLY A 239 -16.78 -5.96 -13.23
C GLY A 239 -16.53 -5.16 -14.50
N ARG A 240 -17.27 -4.09 -14.74
CA ARG A 240 -17.04 -3.17 -15.86
C ARG A 240 -16.89 -1.74 -15.39
N ASP A 241 -15.79 -1.11 -15.78
CA ASP A 241 -15.54 0.32 -15.67
C ASP A 241 -15.74 0.98 -17.05
N PHE A 242 -16.58 2.01 -17.13
CA PHE A 242 -17.01 2.56 -18.40
C PHE A 242 -16.24 3.83 -18.77
N GLY A 243 -15.45 3.76 -19.84
CA GLY A 243 -14.80 4.87 -20.52
C GLY A 243 -15.22 5.00 -21.99
N ARG A 244 -15.17 6.23 -22.52
CA ARG A 244 -15.43 6.53 -23.95
C ARG A 244 -14.36 7.44 -24.56
N SER A 245 -14.11 8.57 -23.91
CA SER A 245 -13.18 9.62 -24.36
C SER A 245 -12.17 9.88 -23.25
N GLY A 246 -10.88 9.93 -23.58
CA GLY A 246 -9.78 10.02 -22.61
C GLY A 246 -9.44 8.68 -21.97
N ASP A 247 -10.39 8.10 -21.25
CA ASP A 247 -10.23 6.86 -20.49
C ASP A 247 -10.63 5.60 -21.26
N LEU A 248 -10.10 4.45 -20.83
CA LEU A 248 -10.45 3.12 -21.33
C LEU A 248 -11.76 2.66 -20.71
N SER A 249 -12.57 1.94 -21.49
CA SER A 249 -13.49 0.98 -20.86
C SER A 249 -12.72 -0.29 -20.53
N VAL A 250 -12.95 -0.85 -19.34
CA VAL A 250 -12.25 -2.05 -18.89
C VAL A 250 -13.23 -3.06 -18.30
N ASP A 251 -13.16 -4.29 -18.80
CA ASP A 251 -13.92 -5.43 -18.28
C ASP A 251 -13.00 -6.42 -17.55
N TYR A 252 -13.44 -6.83 -16.37
CA TYR A 252 -12.81 -7.81 -15.50
C TYR A 252 -13.75 -8.98 -15.23
N PRO A 253 -13.73 -10.02 -16.07
CA PRO A 253 -14.29 -11.30 -15.72
C PRO A 253 -13.58 -11.89 -14.50
N LEU A 254 -14.34 -12.50 -13.60
CA LEU A 254 -13.82 -13.22 -12.45
C LEU A 254 -14.41 -14.62 -12.42
N LEU A 255 -13.56 -15.64 -12.32
CA LEU A 255 -13.97 -17.01 -12.08
C LEU A 255 -13.75 -17.37 -10.62
N GLN A 256 -14.76 -17.95 -10.00
CA GLN A 256 -14.65 -18.50 -8.66
C GLN A 256 -14.40 -20.02 -8.74
N GLU A 257 -13.22 -20.41 -8.28
CA GLU A 257 -12.81 -21.81 -8.16
C GLU A 257 -13.54 -22.52 -6.98
N LYS A 258 -13.46 -23.86 -6.94
CA LYS A 258 -14.06 -24.69 -5.88
C LYS A 258 -13.52 -24.37 -4.48
N ASN A 259 -12.28 -23.89 -4.39
CA ASN A 259 -11.63 -23.42 -3.16
C ASN A 259 -12.01 -21.97 -2.78
N LEU A 260 -12.99 -21.36 -3.46
CA LEU A 260 -13.44 -19.98 -3.31
C LEU A 260 -12.42 -18.89 -3.70
N VAL A 261 -11.27 -19.28 -4.27
CA VAL A 261 -10.32 -18.34 -4.87
C VAL A 261 -10.95 -17.75 -6.13
N ARG A 262 -10.80 -16.43 -6.28
CA ARG A 262 -11.23 -15.71 -7.48
C ARG A 262 -10.03 -15.39 -8.35
N ARG A 263 -10.12 -15.71 -9.64
CA ARG A 263 -9.10 -15.41 -10.64
C ARG A 263 -9.69 -14.64 -11.81
N VAL A 264 -8.89 -13.76 -12.38
CA VAL A 264 -9.20 -13.04 -13.61
C VAL A 264 -8.61 -13.86 -14.77
N PRO A 265 -9.42 -14.50 -15.62
CA PRO A 265 -8.91 -15.32 -16.72
C PRO A 265 -8.32 -14.47 -17.84
N PHE A 266 -8.82 -13.24 -18.03
CA PHE A 266 -8.30 -12.24 -18.96
C PHE A 266 -8.88 -10.86 -18.60
N VAL A 267 -8.30 -9.80 -19.15
CA VAL A 267 -8.81 -8.42 -19.04
C VAL A 267 -9.09 -7.88 -20.43
N LEU A 268 -10.20 -7.17 -20.60
CA LEU A 268 -10.53 -6.50 -21.86
C LEU A 268 -10.40 -4.99 -21.69
N GLU A 269 -9.56 -4.35 -22.51
CA GLU A 269 -9.35 -2.90 -22.56
C GLU A 269 -9.85 -2.35 -23.90
N LEU A 270 -10.77 -1.40 -23.83
CA LEU A 270 -11.40 -0.79 -25.00
C LEU A 270 -11.02 0.69 -25.08
N ARG A 271 -10.33 1.07 -26.15
CA ARG A 271 -9.96 2.47 -26.43
C ARG A 271 -10.75 3.02 -27.60
N ASN A 272 -11.42 4.14 -27.36
CA ASN A 272 -12.18 4.87 -28.37
C ASN A 272 -13.28 4.03 -29.07
N VAL A 273 -13.76 2.94 -28.42
CA VAL A 273 -14.80 2.09 -28.98
C VAL A 273 -16.17 2.79 -28.85
N PRO A 274 -16.97 2.90 -29.93
CA PRO A 274 -18.28 3.56 -29.86
C PRO A 274 -19.30 2.84 -28.96
N PHE A 275 -20.30 3.58 -28.47
CA PHE A 275 -21.29 3.09 -27.50
C PHE A 275 -21.98 1.78 -27.92
N ARG A 276 -22.42 1.68 -29.17
CA ARG A 276 -23.10 0.47 -29.69
C ARG A 276 -22.18 -0.74 -29.78
N GLN A 277 -20.89 -0.53 -30.04
CA GLN A 277 -19.90 -1.60 -30.07
C GLN A 277 -19.51 -2.04 -28.65
N GLN A 278 -19.40 -1.09 -27.70
CA GLN A 278 -19.23 -1.44 -26.29
C GLN A 278 -20.41 -2.27 -25.75
N GLU A 279 -21.64 -1.93 -26.16
CA GLU A 279 -22.84 -2.72 -25.88
C GLU A 279 -22.76 -4.13 -26.49
N GLN A 280 -22.42 -4.25 -27.79
CA GLN A 280 -22.23 -5.54 -28.46
C GLN A 280 -21.21 -6.42 -27.74
N ILE A 281 -20.05 -5.86 -27.39
CA ILE A 281 -18.97 -6.54 -26.67
C ILE A 281 -19.46 -7.00 -25.30
N THR A 282 -20.21 -6.16 -24.58
CA THR A 282 -20.77 -6.49 -23.26
C THR A 282 -21.70 -7.70 -23.35
N TRP A 283 -22.61 -7.72 -24.32
CA TRP A 283 -23.53 -8.85 -24.52
C TRP A 283 -22.78 -10.12 -24.87
N TYR A 284 -21.83 -10.04 -25.81
CA TYR A 284 -21.01 -11.19 -26.21
C TYR A 284 -20.24 -11.77 -25.02
N LEU A 285 -19.65 -10.91 -24.19
CA LEU A 285 -18.91 -11.30 -22.99
C LEU A 285 -19.84 -11.94 -21.95
N MET A 286 -20.94 -11.28 -21.58
CA MET A 286 -21.85 -11.76 -20.54
C MET A 286 -22.56 -13.05 -20.95
N ASP A 287 -22.94 -13.18 -22.22
CA ASP A 287 -23.59 -14.40 -22.75
C ASP A 287 -22.61 -15.58 -22.84
N GLY A 288 -21.31 -15.31 -23.05
CA GLY A 288 -20.27 -16.34 -23.11
C GLY A 288 -19.66 -16.76 -21.78
N LEU A 289 -19.90 -16.03 -20.68
CA LEU A 289 -19.33 -16.36 -19.37
C LEU A 289 -20.07 -17.54 -18.70
N PRO A 290 -19.36 -18.60 -18.26
CA PRO A 290 -19.99 -19.77 -17.66
C PRO A 290 -20.60 -19.42 -16.29
N GLY A 291 -21.85 -19.81 -16.08
CA GLY A 291 -22.51 -19.69 -14.78
C GLY A 291 -22.49 -18.27 -14.19
N LEU A 292 -22.76 -17.24 -15.01
CA LEU A 292 -22.73 -15.83 -14.58
C LEU A 292 -23.70 -15.58 -13.41
N LEU A 293 -23.13 -15.37 -12.22
CA LEU A 293 -23.87 -15.16 -10.98
C LEU A 293 -24.10 -13.70 -10.65
N GLY A 294 -23.21 -12.81 -11.09
CA GLY A 294 -23.35 -11.40 -10.81
C GLY A 294 -22.45 -10.52 -11.67
N ALA A 295 -22.87 -9.29 -11.90
CA ALA A 295 -22.06 -8.28 -12.56
C ALA A 295 -22.20 -6.92 -11.86
N ALA A 296 -21.14 -6.13 -11.89
CA ALA A 296 -21.10 -4.78 -11.35
C ALA A 296 -20.65 -3.84 -12.47
N PHE A 297 -21.51 -2.87 -12.80
CA PHE A 297 -21.26 -1.90 -13.86
C PHE A 297 -21.12 -0.51 -13.25
N ASP A 298 -20.13 0.26 -13.68
CA ASP A 298 -20.13 1.69 -13.40
C ASP A 298 -21.35 2.36 -14.04
N ALA A 299 -22.19 2.92 -13.19
CA ALA A 299 -23.43 3.61 -13.54
C ALA A 299 -23.28 5.14 -13.46
N ARG A 300 -22.05 5.67 -13.50
CA ARG A 300 -21.81 7.11 -13.61
C ARG A 300 -21.68 7.57 -15.05
N GLY A 301 -22.07 8.84 -15.27
CA GLY A 301 -21.94 9.49 -16.56
C GLY A 301 -22.55 8.65 -17.68
N ASN A 302 -21.77 8.39 -18.72
CA ASN A 302 -22.20 7.59 -19.88
C ASN A 302 -22.38 6.10 -19.57
N GLY A 303 -21.77 5.58 -18.49
CA GLY A 303 -21.90 4.18 -18.08
C GLY A 303 -23.30 3.82 -17.56
N ALA A 304 -24.04 4.81 -17.05
CA ALA A 304 -25.41 4.64 -16.55
C ALA A 304 -26.33 3.95 -17.57
N TYR A 305 -26.24 4.35 -18.85
CA TYR A 305 -27.02 3.77 -19.93
C TYR A 305 -26.77 2.26 -20.05
N LEU A 306 -25.51 1.85 -20.15
CA LEU A 306 -25.16 0.45 -20.33
C LEU A 306 -25.48 -0.39 -19.07
N ALA A 307 -25.27 0.18 -17.88
CA ALA A 307 -25.59 -0.46 -16.62
C ALA A 307 -27.10 -0.74 -16.48
N GLU A 308 -27.95 0.21 -16.87
CA GLU A 308 -29.41 0.07 -16.85
C GLU A 308 -29.87 -1.03 -17.82
N TYR A 309 -29.38 -1.01 -19.07
CA TYR A 309 -29.74 -2.02 -20.07
C TYR A 309 -29.24 -3.41 -19.67
N ALA A 310 -28.04 -3.51 -19.08
CA ALA A 310 -27.53 -4.78 -18.57
C ALA A 310 -28.42 -5.32 -17.44
N MET A 311 -28.90 -4.45 -16.54
CA MET A 311 -29.86 -4.84 -15.50
C MET A 311 -31.20 -5.29 -16.09
N GLN A 312 -31.72 -4.58 -17.09
CA GLN A 312 -32.97 -4.96 -17.76
C GLN A 312 -32.84 -6.31 -18.48
N ARG A 313 -31.70 -6.56 -19.16
CA ARG A 313 -31.46 -7.78 -19.93
C ARG A 313 -31.15 -9.01 -19.07
N TYR A 314 -30.31 -8.86 -18.04
CA TYR A 314 -29.80 -9.99 -17.23
C TYR A 314 -30.45 -10.11 -15.85
N GLY A 315 -31.29 -9.14 -15.47
CA GLY A 315 -32.05 -9.13 -14.23
C GLY A 315 -31.40 -8.33 -13.10
N SER A 316 -32.24 -7.64 -12.32
CA SER A 316 -31.84 -6.80 -11.19
C SER A 316 -31.18 -7.54 -10.03
N GLY A 317 -31.42 -8.85 -9.91
CA GLY A 317 -30.72 -9.70 -8.93
C GLY A 317 -29.28 -10.08 -9.35
N ARG A 318 -28.94 -9.91 -10.63
CA ARG A 318 -27.63 -10.29 -11.20
C ARG A 318 -26.76 -9.08 -11.48
N VAL A 319 -27.31 -7.97 -11.98
CA VAL A 319 -26.53 -6.77 -12.34
C VAL A 319 -26.71 -5.68 -11.31
N GLN A 320 -25.60 -5.25 -10.71
CA GLN A 320 -25.53 -4.10 -9.83
C GLN A 320 -25.05 -2.87 -10.59
N GLN A 321 -25.82 -1.79 -10.48
CA GLN A 321 -25.49 -0.49 -11.01
C GLN A 321 -24.72 0.28 -9.93
N VAL A 322 -23.40 0.37 -10.05
CA VAL A 322 -22.51 0.93 -9.03
C VAL A 322 -22.29 2.41 -9.31
N MET A 323 -22.48 3.26 -8.30
CA MET A 323 -22.19 4.69 -8.39
C MET A 323 -21.02 5.03 -7.46
N PRO A 324 -19.76 4.86 -7.89
CA PRO A 324 -18.61 4.94 -6.99
C PRO A 324 -18.34 6.38 -6.51
N THR A 325 -18.92 6.75 -5.37
CA THR A 325 -18.69 8.03 -4.67
C THR A 325 -17.58 7.90 -3.63
N GLU A 326 -17.04 9.03 -3.14
CA GLU A 326 -16.11 8.99 -2.01
C GLU A 326 -16.74 8.33 -0.77
N GLY A 327 -18.04 8.51 -0.56
CA GLY A 327 -18.81 7.80 0.48
C GLY A 327 -18.86 6.29 0.26
N TRP A 328 -19.01 5.84 -1.00
CA TRP A 328 -19.03 4.42 -1.36
C TRP A 328 -17.74 3.68 -0.96
N TYR A 329 -16.58 4.31 -1.13
CA TYR A 329 -15.29 3.73 -0.71
C TYR A 329 -15.12 3.63 0.82
N ARG A 330 -15.93 4.37 1.58
CA ARG A 330 -15.94 4.36 3.06
C ARG A 330 -16.95 3.34 3.62
N GLU A 331 -17.80 2.75 2.78
CA GLU A 331 -18.76 1.74 3.21
C GLU A 331 -18.07 0.40 3.58
N PRO A 332 -18.65 -0.39 4.51
CA PRO A 332 -18.09 -1.68 4.92
C PRO A 332 -17.84 -2.66 3.76
N LEU A 333 -18.59 -2.54 2.66
CA LEU A 333 -18.45 -3.40 1.47
C LEU A 333 -17.13 -3.14 0.74
N ALA A 334 -16.73 -1.88 0.57
CA ALA A 334 -15.43 -1.49 -0.01
C ALA A 334 -14.26 -1.85 0.93
N ILE A 335 -14.46 -1.71 2.25
CA ILE A 335 -13.49 -2.15 3.26
C ILE A 335 -13.30 -3.68 3.24
N CYS A 336 -14.36 -4.45 2.98
CA CYS A 336 -14.30 -5.91 2.84
C CYS A 336 -13.54 -6.37 1.58
N LEU A 337 -13.57 -5.58 0.50
CA LEU A 337 -12.71 -5.80 -0.67
C LEU A 337 -11.22 -5.63 -0.30
N ARG A 338 -10.89 -4.58 0.46
CA ARG A 338 -9.54 -4.37 0.99
C ARG A 338 -9.08 -5.53 1.89
N SER A 339 -9.95 -6.01 2.79
CA SER A 339 -9.58 -7.13 3.68
C SER A 339 -9.35 -8.44 2.91
N LYS A 340 -10.18 -8.76 1.90
CA LYS A 340 -9.99 -9.97 1.05
C LYS A 340 -8.68 -9.97 0.26
N LEU A 341 -8.20 -8.78 -0.13
CA LEU A 341 -6.89 -8.56 -0.75
C LEU A 341 -5.73 -8.77 0.23
N HIS A 342 -5.91 -8.52 1.53
CA HIS A 342 -4.91 -8.87 2.54
C HIS A 342 -4.85 -10.40 2.77
N TRP A 343 -5.98 -11.10 2.71
CA TRP A 343 -6.09 -12.54 2.98
C TRP A 343 -5.80 -13.49 1.79
N LYS A 344 -5.20 -13.01 0.69
CA LYS A 344 -4.85 -13.81 -0.52
C LYS A 344 -6.01 -14.51 -1.25
N THR A 345 -7.26 -14.16 -0.94
CA THR A 345 -8.46 -14.79 -1.54
C THR A 345 -8.97 -14.11 -2.82
N ALA A 346 -8.37 -12.98 -3.22
CA ALA A 346 -8.72 -12.25 -4.43
C ALA A 346 -7.47 -11.66 -5.09
N THR A 347 -7.36 -11.82 -6.41
CA THR A 347 -6.46 -11.05 -7.28
C THR A 347 -7.18 -9.81 -7.77
N TRP A 348 -6.59 -8.63 -7.65
CA TRP A 348 -7.18 -7.41 -8.20
C TRP A 348 -6.14 -6.51 -8.88
N TRP A 349 -6.59 -5.87 -9.96
CA TRP A 349 -5.93 -4.80 -10.69
C TRP A 349 -6.95 -3.70 -10.94
N THR A 350 -6.77 -2.54 -10.33
CA THR A 350 -6.92 -1.20 -10.94
C THR A 350 -6.59 -0.15 -9.88
N TYR A 351 -5.72 0.80 -10.25
CA TYR A 351 -5.83 2.26 -10.01
C TYR A 351 -4.50 2.99 -10.33
N GLN A 352 -3.35 2.30 -10.44
CA GLN A 352 -2.05 3.00 -10.59
C GLN A 352 -1.52 3.24 -12.01
N ARG A 353 -2.22 2.84 -13.09
CA ARG A 353 -1.84 3.22 -14.47
C ARG A 353 -2.58 4.41 -15.06
N MET A 354 -3.51 5.03 -14.31
CA MET A 354 -4.30 6.19 -14.78
C MET A 354 -3.70 7.57 -14.44
N LYS A 355 -2.56 7.67 -13.74
CA LYS A 355 -1.95 8.98 -13.40
C LYS A 355 -0.53 9.23 -13.92
N THR A 356 0.17 8.24 -14.47
CA THR A 356 1.59 8.40 -14.84
C THR A 356 1.89 7.92 -16.25
N HIS A 357 1.45 8.72 -17.24
CA HIS A 357 2.10 8.80 -18.56
C HIS A 357 1.87 10.16 -19.23
N TRP A 358 1.98 11.25 -18.45
CA TRP A 358 2.04 12.62 -18.97
C TRP A 358 3.03 13.45 -18.14
N MET A 359 4.28 12.97 -17.99
CA MET A 359 5.38 13.77 -17.44
C MET A 359 6.75 13.26 -17.95
N THR A 360 6.86 12.93 -19.23
CA THR A 360 8.16 12.78 -19.91
C THR A 360 8.02 13.11 -21.39
N CYS A 361 7.75 14.38 -21.69
CA CYS A 361 8.16 15.04 -22.94
C CYS A 361 8.09 16.54 -22.67
N GLY A 362 9.26 17.13 -22.43
CA GLY A 362 9.44 18.58 -22.35
C GLY A 362 9.13 19.26 -23.69
N PRO A 363 9.13 20.61 -23.69
CA PRO A 363 8.45 21.43 -24.68
C PRO A 363 9.22 21.43 -26.00
N PHE A 364 8.51 21.24 -27.13
CA PHE A 364 8.98 21.70 -28.43
C PHE A 364 7.90 22.52 -29.14
N ARG A 365 8.28 23.78 -29.36
CA ARG A 365 7.79 24.82 -30.29
C ARG A 365 7.22 24.21 -31.58
N TRP A 366 6.15 24.70 -32.21
CA TRP A 366 5.74 26.08 -32.49
C TRP A 366 4.23 26.24 -32.46
#